data_AF-A0A1I7WNQ4-F1
#
_entry.id   AF-A0A1I7WNQ4-F1
#
_cell.length_a   1.000
_cell.length_b   1.000
_cell.length_c   1.000
_cell.angle_alpha   90.00
_cell.angle_beta   90.00
_cell.angle_gamma   90.00
#
_symmetry.space_group_name_H-M   'P 1'
#
loop_
_entity.id
_entity.type
_entity.pdbx_description
1 polymer ?
#
loop_
_entity_poly.entity_id
_entity_poly.type
_entity_poly.pdbx_seq_one_letter_code
_entity_poly.pdbx_strand_id
1 'polypeptide(L)'
;MDWNFHWTIHPIFGTTGDYPVGMKMRLKELAKYEGESEILPTFTFEEKLEIKGSADFMGVNYYRTQEVGPRTLSPSTVQIS
;
A
#
# COMPACT_ATOMS: atom_id res chain seq x y z
N MET A 1 6.87 -1.65 -3.68
CA MET A 1 6.93 -0.21 -3.30
C MET A 1 5.58 0.34 -2.85
N ASP A 2 4.51 -0.47 -2.89
CA ASP A 2 3.15 0.00 -2.60
C ASP A 2 3.03 0.65 -1.21
N TRP A 3 3.64 0.06 -0.19
CA TRP A 3 3.59 0.53 1.20
C TRP A 3 4.33 1.84 1.50
N ASN A 4 5.22 2.29 0.62
CA ASN A 4 6.03 3.49 0.88
C ASN A 4 5.69 4.65 -0.07
N PHE A 5 5.32 4.34 -1.31
CA PHE A 5 5.15 5.36 -2.35
C PHE A 5 3.88 5.17 -3.16
N HIS A 6 3.61 3.97 -3.69
CA HIS A 6 2.47 3.85 -4.62
C HIS A 6 1.11 4.00 -3.95
N TRP A 7 0.98 3.79 -2.64
CA TRP A 7 -0.32 3.96 -1.97
C TRP A 7 -0.86 5.39 -2.05
N THR A 8 0.00 6.41 -2.12
CA THR A 8 -0.42 7.81 -2.29
C THR A 8 -0.52 8.23 -3.75
N ILE A 9 0.30 7.63 -4.63
CA ILE A 9 0.39 8.01 -6.04
C ILE A 9 -0.65 7.29 -6.90
N HIS A 10 -0.95 6.04 -6.61
CA HIS A 10 -1.83 5.21 -7.43
C HIS A 10 -3.28 5.74 -7.52
N PRO A 11 -3.88 6.35 -6.48
CA PRO A 11 -5.18 6.99 -6.63
C PRO A 11 -5.19 8.12 -7.67
N ILE A 12 -4.09 8.87 -7.82
CA ILE A 12 -4.02 10.03 -8.72
C ILE A 12 -3.57 9.62 -10.12
N PHE A 13 -2.45 8.89 -10.22
CA PHE A 13 -1.80 8.58 -11.50
C PHE A 13 -2.06 7.14 -11.99
N GLY A 14 -2.74 6.32 -11.20
CA GLY A 14 -3.10 4.95 -11.56
C GLY A 14 -4.32 4.89 -12.49
N THR A 15 -4.61 3.69 -13.00
CA THR A 15 -5.72 3.48 -13.94
C THR A 15 -7.09 3.43 -13.25
N THR A 16 -7.14 3.17 -11.94
CA THR A 16 -8.39 2.87 -11.21
C THR A 16 -8.89 4.00 -10.31
N GLY A 17 -8.09 5.03 -10.02
CA GLY A 17 -8.48 6.05 -9.04
C GLY A 17 -8.47 5.57 -7.59
N ASP A 18 -7.81 4.44 -7.30
CA ASP A 18 -7.95 3.71 -6.03
C ASP A 18 -6.57 3.31 -5.49
N TYR A 19 -6.49 2.72 -4.29
CA TYR A 19 -5.26 2.17 -3.75
C TYR A 19 -4.73 0.96 -4.57
N PRO A 20 -3.42 0.65 -4.50
CA PRO A 20 -2.84 -0.52 -5.15
C PRO A 20 -3.55 -1.83 -4.77
N VAL A 21 -3.78 -2.71 -5.76
CA VAL A 21 -4.54 -3.96 -5.57
C VAL A 21 -3.91 -4.87 -4.50
N GLY A 22 -2.58 -5.04 -4.53
CA GLY A 22 -1.86 -5.87 -3.56
C GLY A 22 -2.00 -5.37 -2.13
N MET A 23 -1.99 -4.06 -1.92
CA MET A 23 -2.21 -3.44 -0.61
C MET A 23 -3.62 -3.71 -0.09
N LYS A 24 -4.65 -3.49 -0.92
CA LYS A 24 -6.04 -3.76 -0.57
C LYS A 24 -6.28 -5.22 -0.21
N MET A 25 -5.71 -6.15 -0.99
CA MET A 25 -5.81 -7.58 -0.71
C MET A 25 -5.18 -7.93 0.63
N ARG A 26 -3.95 -7.45 0.89
CA ARG A 26 -3.23 -7.75 2.13
C ARG A 26 -3.92 -7.18 3.37
N LEU A 27 -4.42 -5.94 3.31
CA LEU A 27 -5.11 -5.33 4.44
C LEU A 27 -6.48 -5.97 4.69
N LYS A 28 -7.18 -6.41 3.63
CA LYS A 28 -8.42 -7.18 3.78
C LYS A 28 -8.20 -8.54 4.45
N GLU A 29 -7.06 -9.19 4.19
CA GLU A 29 -6.68 -10.43 4.89
C GLU A 29 -6.38 -10.19 6.37
N LEU A 30 -5.65 -9.11 6.69
CA LEU A 30 -5.33 -8.73 8.07
C LEU A 30 -6.59 -8.37 8.86
N ALA A 31 -7.48 -7.57 8.28
CA ALA A 31 -8.75 -7.17 8.90
C ALA A 31 -9.61 -8.39 9.31
N LYS A 32 -9.66 -9.42 8.45
CA LYS A 32 -10.35 -10.68 8.76
C LYS A 32 -9.74 -11.42 9.94
N TYR A 33 -8.42 -11.34 10.12
CA TYR A 33 -7.70 -12.03 11.19
C TYR A 33 -7.84 -11.30 12.52
N GLU A 34 -7.78 -9.97 12.51
CA GLU A 34 -7.80 -9.13 13.71
C GLU A 34 -9.22 -8.79 14.19
N GLY A 35 -10.25 -9.11 13.40
CA GLY A 35 -11.65 -8.85 13.73
C GLY A 35 -12.05 -7.38 13.57
N GLU A 36 -11.20 -6.56 12.94
CA GLU A 36 -11.49 -5.17 12.62
C GLU A 36 -12.19 -5.07 11.25
N SER A 37 -13.16 -4.17 11.15
CA SER A 37 -13.96 -4.02 9.93
C SER A 37 -13.25 -3.27 8.81
N GLU A 38 -12.31 -2.36 9.13
CA GLU A 38 -11.67 -1.52 8.11
C GLU A 38 -10.31 -0.95 8.56
N ILE A 39 -9.22 -1.55 8.04
CA ILE A 39 -7.83 -1.07 8.27
C ILE A 39 -7.45 0.03 7.25
N LEU A 40 -8.08 0.01 6.07
CA LEU A 40 -7.85 0.97 4.98
C LEU A 40 -9.18 1.56 4.54
N PRO A 41 -9.33 2.90 4.53
CA PRO A 41 -10.53 3.54 4.03
C PRO A 41 -10.83 3.14 2.58
N THR A 42 -12.09 2.95 2.26
CA THR A 42 -12.52 2.64 0.90
C THR A 42 -12.99 3.91 0.18
N PHE A 43 -12.48 4.16 -1.03
CA PHE A 43 -13.03 5.20 -1.89
C PHE A 43 -14.37 4.77 -2.50
N THR A 44 -15.33 5.68 -2.47
CA THR A 44 -16.57 5.63 -3.26
C THR A 44 -16.27 5.71 -4.76
N PHE A 45 -17.29 5.48 -5.59
CA PHE A 45 -17.11 5.56 -7.04
C PHE A 45 -16.84 7.01 -7.50
N GLU A 46 -17.55 7.95 -6.88
CA GLU A 46 -17.44 9.38 -7.14
C GLU A 46 -16.06 9.91 -6.78
N GLU A 47 -15.54 9.57 -5.59
CA GLU A 47 -14.18 9.97 -5.16
C GLU A 47 -13.10 9.42 -6.08
N LYS A 48 -13.24 8.18 -6.57
CA LYS A 48 -12.28 7.60 -7.52
C LYS A 48 -12.23 8.38 -8.83
N LEU A 49 -13.38 8.83 -9.31
CA LEU A 49 -13.47 9.64 -10.53
C LEU A 49 -12.89 11.03 -10.32
N GLU A 50 -13.11 11.63 -9.15
CA GLU A 50 -12.60 12.96 -8.81
C GLU A 50 -11.07 12.98 -8.67
N ILE A 51 -10.50 11.99 -7.98
CA ILE A 51 -9.05 11.94 -7.68
C ILE A 51 -8.24 11.47 -8.89
N LYS A 52 -8.79 10.59 -9.73
CA LYS A 52 -8.06 10.03 -10.86
C LYS A 52 -7.71 11.12 -11.88
N GLY A 53 -6.42 11.27 -12.14
CA GLY A 53 -5.90 12.26 -13.09
C GLY A 53 -5.98 13.69 -12.56
N SER A 54 -6.14 13.89 -11.25
CA SER A 54 -6.25 15.23 -10.64
C SER A 54 -4.92 15.99 -10.56
N ALA A 55 -3.90 15.60 -11.32
CA ALA A 55 -2.58 16.23 -11.33
C ALA A 55 -1.91 16.11 -12.71
N ASP A 56 -1.33 17.22 -13.16
CA ASP A 56 -0.65 17.31 -14.46
C ASP A 56 0.81 16.82 -14.41
N PHE A 57 1.45 16.90 -13.24
CA PHE A 57 2.85 16.51 -13.05
C PHE A 57 3.08 15.89 -11.67
N MET A 58 4.15 15.11 -11.55
CA MET A 58 4.56 14.46 -10.31
C MET A 58 5.90 15.00 -9.83
N GLY A 59 5.90 15.66 -8.67
CA GLY A 59 7.14 16.02 -7.97
C GLY A 59 7.61 14.86 -7.09
N VAL A 60 8.85 14.40 -7.28
CA VAL A 60 9.44 13.31 -6.48
C VAL A 60 10.60 13.84 -5.66
N ASN A 61 10.47 13.71 -4.33
CA ASN A 61 11.56 13.98 -3.41
C ASN A 61 12.35 12.70 -3.17
N TYR A 62 13.61 12.67 -3.63
CA TYR A 62 14.48 11.50 -3.53
C TYR A 62 15.74 11.83 -2.74
N TYR A 63 16.02 11.03 -1.71
CA TYR A 63 17.16 11.24 -0.82
C TYR A 63 18.04 10.00 -0.68
N ARG A 64 17.45 8.80 -0.61
CA ARG A 64 18.17 7.57 -0.26
C ARG A 64 17.54 6.35 -0.93
N THR A 65 18.33 5.29 -1.10
CA THR A 65 17.86 3.96 -1.54
C THR A 65 17.81 3.00 -0.36
N GLN A 66 16.93 2.00 -0.43
CA GLN A 66 16.88 0.87 0.50
C GLN A 66 16.94 -0.44 -0.30
N GLU A 67 17.74 -1.38 0.18
CA GLU A 67 17.70 -2.76 -0.29
C GLU A 67 16.54 -3.47 0.42
N VAL A 68 15.71 -4.19 -0.35
CA VAL A 68 14.55 -4.92 0.18
C VAL A 68 14.66 -6.37 -0.26
N GLY A 69 14.73 -7.26 0.73
CA GLY A 69 14.69 -8.71 0.53
C GLY A 69 13.49 -9.34 1.23
N PRO A 70 13.16 -10.60 0.90
CA PRO A 70 12.20 -11.37 1.68
C PRO A 70 12.65 -11.46 3.14
N ARG A 71 11.70 -11.52 4.07
CA ARG A 71 12.01 -11.71 5.49
C ARG A 71 12.63 -13.10 5.67
N THR A 72 13.94 -13.19 5.70
CA THR A 72 14.66 -14.37 6.19
C THR A 72 14.67 -14.31 7.71
N LEU A 73 14.07 -15.31 8.37
CA LEU A 73 14.24 -15.46 9.81
C LEU A 73 15.75 -15.63 10.08
N SER A 74 16.30 -14.78 10.94
CA SER A 74 17.63 -14.99 11.49
C SER A 74 17.67 -16.38 12.15
N PRO A 75 18.71 -17.20 11.91
CA PRO A 75 18.86 -18.50 12.60
C PRO A 75 18.83 -18.39 14.13
N SER A 76 19.05 -17.20 14.70
CA SER A 76 19.06 -16.98 16.16
C SER A 76 17.69 -17.03 16.86
N THR A 77 16.58 -17.20 16.14
CA THR A 77 15.23 -17.31 16.77
C THR A 77 14.72 -18.75 16.88
N VAL A 78 15.54 -19.76 16.55
CA VAL A 78 15.27 -21.16 16.88
C VAL A 78 16.15 -21.57 18.06
N GLN A 79 15.79 -21.11 19.26
CA GLN A 79 16.11 -21.79 20.51
C GLN A 79 14.79 -22.12 21.16
N ILE A 80 14.38 -23.37 20.97
CA ILE A 80 13.24 -24.02 21.60
C ILE A 80 13.55 -24.12 23.10
N SER A 81 12.65 -23.64 23.95
CA SER A 81 12.51 -24.09 25.34
C SER A 81 11.16 -24.77 25.50
#